data_AF-A0A239K070-F1
#
_entry.id   AF-A0A239K070-F1
#
_cell.length_a   1.000
_cell.length_b   1.000
_cell.length_c   1.000
_cell.angle_alpha   90.00
_cell.angle_beta   90.00
_cell.angle_gamma   90.00
#
_symmetry.space_group_name_H-M   'P 1'
#
loop_
_entity.id
_entity.type
_entity.pdbx_description
1 polymer ?
#
loop_
_entity_poly.entity_id
_entity_poly.type
_entity_poly.pdbx_seq_one_letter_code
_entity_poly.pdbx_strand_id
1 'polypeptide(L)'
;MLAVGVPQSPAAAADYYAGTSGKSGAALKKALHGIIATHVTMMNYSQVWAALKEADRDPAYPENVITLYTGASMPGAQHGSARTQRNRAYVWAKSHGDFDDGGTPSPAAPGNHTDADSWEPRDAVKGDVARTIFYMAVRYEGGDGGPDLEVDDATSRDKGPRIGRLSALLRWNAGDPPDHFERNRNEVIFSRYQHNRNPFIDHPEWVDAIFGTAQW
;
A
#
# COMPACT_ATOMS: atom_id res chain seq x y z
N MET A 1 20.44 -31.62 0.21
CA MET A 1 18.98 -31.50 0.43
C MET A 1 18.50 -30.27 -0.30
N LEU A 2 17.45 -30.42 -1.10
CA LEU A 2 17.07 -29.53 -2.21
C LEU A 2 16.80 -28.09 -1.78
N ALA A 3 17.46 -27.14 -2.44
CA ALA A 3 17.03 -25.75 -2.48
C ALA A 3 15.68 -25.72 -3.21
N VAL A 4 14.61 -25.39 -2.49
CA VAL A 4 13.31 -25.10 -3.10
C VAL A 4 13.46 -23.72 -3.72
N GLY A 5 13.85 -23.69 -5.00
CA GLY A 5 13.76 -22.50 -5.82
C GLY A 5 12.29 -22.12 -5.94
N VAL A 6 11.89 -21.01 -5.33
CA VAL A 6 10.69 -20.31 -5.75
C VAL A 6 10.92 -19.93 -7.21
N PRO A 7 10.06 -20.33 -8.16
CA PRO A 7 10.14 -19.76 -9.49
C PRO A 7 9.76 -18.29 -9.36
N GLN A 8 10.77 -17.41 -9.31
CA GLN A 8 10.60 -16.06 -9.79
C GLN A 8 10.29 -16.23 -11.29
N SER A 9 9.09 -15.86 -11.71
CA SER A 9 8.80 -15.69 -13.14
C SER A 9 8.96 -14.20 -13.46
N PRO A 10 10.08 -13.76 -14.05
CA PRO A 10 10.25 -12.38 -14.51
C PRO A 10 9.38 -12.08 -15.75
N ALA A 11 8.78 -13.09 -16.37
CA ALA A 11 8.12 -12.98 -17.67
C ALA A 11 6.71 -12.38 -17.63
N ALA A 12 6.01 -12.36 -16.49
CA ALA A 12 4.66 -11.78 -16.40
C ALA A 12 4.65 -10.25 -16.22
N ALA A 13 5.74 -9.66 -15.70
CA ALA A 13 5.80 -8.23 -15.39
C ALA A 13 6.05 -7.33 -16.62
N ALA A 14 6.80 -7.81 -17.62
CA ALA A 14 7.17 -7.01 -18.80
C ALA A 14 5.97 -6.67 -19.70
N ASP A 15 4.99 -7.58 -19.79
CA ASP A 15 3.75 -7.34 -20.54
C ASP A 15 2.66 -6.64 -19.70
N TYR A 16 2.68 -6.81 -18.38
CA TYR A 16 1.64 -6.26 -17.50
C TYR A 16 1.56 -4.72 -17.58
N TYR A 17 2.70 -4.05 -17.69
CA TYR A 17 2.79 -2.59 -17.83
C TYR A 17 2.93 -2.11 -19.28
N ALA A 18 2.50 -2.91 -20.26
CA ALA A 18 2.53 -2.51 -21.65
C ALA A 18 1.84 -1.14 -21.87
N GLY A 19 2.50 -0.25 -22.60
CA GLY A 19 1.98 1.10 -22.88
C GLY A 19 2.33 2.18 -21.85
N THR A 20 3.18 1.90 -20.85
CA THR A 20 3.73 2.91 -19.92
C THR A 20 5.08 3.47 -20.35
N SER A 21 5.78 2.80 -21.28
CA SER A 21 7.14 3.19 -21.71
C SER A 21 7.20 4.66 -22.17
N GLY A 22 8.17 5.41 -21.62
CA GLY A 22 8.43 6.82 -21.92
C GLY A 22 7.40 7.81 -21.38
N LYS A 23 6.39 7.38 -20.60
CA LYS A 23 5.38 8.27 -20.03
C LYS A 23 5.82 8.80 -18.65
N SER A 24 5.30 9.97 -18.31
CA SER A 24 5.41 10.59 -16.98
C SER A 24 4.16 11.43 -16.68
N GLY A 25 4.08 11.98 -15.46
CA GLY A 25 2.98 12.84 -15.01
C GLY A 25 1.60 12.24 -15.23
N ALA A 26 0.65 13.08 -15.68
CA ALA A 26 -0.72 12.66 -15.95
C ALA A 26 -0.84 11.53 -17.00
N ALA A 27 0.08 11.48 -17.99
CA ALA A 27 0.03 10.45 -19.01
C ALA A 27 0.39 9.06 -18.45
N LEU A 28 1.37 8.99 -17.54
CA LEU A 28 1.72 7.76 -16.84
C LEU A 28 0.64 7.39 -15.82
N LYS A 29 0.14 8.36 -15.04
CA LYS A 29 -0.96 8.15 -14.07
C LYS A 29 -2.17 7.49 -14.74
N LYS A 30 -2.67 8.09 -15.83
CA LYS A 30 -3.82 7.57 -16.58
C LYS A 30 -3.56 6.18 -17.19
N ALA A 31 -2.36 5.93 -17.70
CA ALA A 31 -2.00 4.62 -18.26
C ALA A 31 -2.02 3.54 -17.17
N LEU A 32 -1.43 3.83 -16.01
CA LEU A 32 -1.43 2.93 -14.86
C LEU A 32 -2.84 2.70 -14.32
N HIS A 33 -3.67 3.75 -14.19
CA HIS A 33 -5.07 3.60 -13.79
C HIS A 33 -5.80 2.61 -14.70
N GLY A 34 -5.70 2.77 -16.03
CA GLY A 34 -6.32 1.85 -16.99
C GLY A 34 -5.86 0.39 -16.83
N ILE A 35 -4.60 0.16 -16.45
CA ILE A 35 -4.08 -1.19 -16.19
C ILE A 35 -4.64 -1.73 -14.88
N ILE A 36 -4.48 -1.00 -13.77
CA ILE A 36 -4.78 -1.51 -12.42
C ILE A 36 -6.27 -1.49 -12.06
N ALA A 37 -7.09 -0.74 -12.82
CA ALA A 37 -8.54 -0.72 -12.68
C ALA A 37 -9.24 -1.83 -13.46
N THR A 38 -8.58 -2.40 -14.48
CA THR A 38 -9.15 -3.48 -15.29
C THR A 38 -8.76 -4.86 -14.77
N HIS A 39 -9.56 -5.88 -15.11
CA HIS A 39 -9.28 -7.28 -14.77
C HIS A 39 -9.10 -7.57 -13.27
N VAL A 40 -9.66 -6.72 -12.40
CA VAL A 40 -9.61 -6.91 -10.95
C VAL A 40 -10.64 -7.94 -10.52
N THR A 41 -10.19 -9.00 -9.86
CA THR A 41 -11.10 -9.93 -9.19
C THR A 41 -11.57 -9.33 -7.87
N MET A 42 -12.88 -9.05 -7.79
CA MET A 42 -13.51 -8.57 -6.57
C MET A 42 -13.56 -9.68 -5.53
N MET A 43 -12.97 -9.42 -4.36
CA MET A 43 -12.99 -10.34 -3.24
C MET A 43 -14.15 -10.04 -2.29
N ASN A 44 -14.85 -11.08 -1.86
CA ASN A 44 -15.74 -10.99 -0.71
C ASN A 44 -14.94 -10.96 0.61
N TYR A 45 -15.63 -10.71 1.72
CA TYR A 45 -15.00 -10.55 3.03
C TYR A 45 -14.17 -11.76 3.48
N SER A 46 -14.63 -12.98 3.21
CA SER A 46 -13.89 -14.21 3.55
C SER A 46 -12.63 -14.36 2.71
N GLN A 47 -12.71 -14.06 1.42
CA GLN A 47 -11.57 -14.08 0.49
C GLN A 47 -10.50 -13.07 0.88
N VAL A 48 -10.87 -11.89 1.40
CA VAL A 48 -9.90 -10.92 1.94
C VAL A 48 -9.10 -11.53 3.08
N TRP A 49 -9.74 -12.22 4.03
CA TRP A 49 -9.00 -12.84 5.13
C TRP A 49 -8.11 -13.99 4.67
N ALA A 50 -8.53 -14.76 3.66
CA ALA A 50 -7.67 -15.75 3.04
C ALA A 50 -6.44 -15.10 2.41
N ALA A 51 -6.64 -14.03 1.63
CA ALA A 51 -5.56 -13.27 1.01
C ALA A 51 -4.57 -12.71 2.03
N LEU A 52 -5.05 -12.06 3.10
CA LEU A 52 -4.20 -11.48 4.13
C LEU A 52 -3.41 -12.55 4.90
N LYS A 53 -4.00 -13.72 5.16
CA LYS A 53 -3.29 -14.84 5.81
C LYS A 53 -2.11 -15.35 4.98
N GLU A 54 -2.21 -15.26 3.66
CA GLU A 54 -1.17 -15.72 2.77
C GLU A 54 -0.15 -14.63 2.45
N ALA A 55 -0.63 -13.45 2.07
CA ALA A 55 0.20 -12.35 1.61
C ALA A 55 1.03 -11.73 2.75
N ASP A 56 0.48 -11.73 3.97
CA ASP A 56 1.15 -11.19 5.16
C ASP A 56 1.74 -12.28 6.07
N ARG A 57 1.83 -13.54 5.58
CA ARG A 57 2.27 -14.70 6.38
C ARG A 57 3.68 -14.48 6.95
N ASP A 58 3.84 -14.78 8.24
CA ASP A 58 5.15 -14.78 8.87
C ASP A 58 5.98 -16.00 8.38
N PRO A 59 7.17 -15.79 7.77
CA PRO A 59 8.02 -16.89 7.33
C PRO A 59 8.53 -17.80 8.46
N ALA A 60 8.70 -17.27 9.67
CA ALA A 60 9.15 -18.02 10.84
C ALA A 60 8.00 -18.77 11.54
N TYR A 61 6.77 -18.23 11.43
CA TYR A 61 5.58 -18.79 12.07
C TYR A 61 4.41 -18.85 11.06
N PRO A 62 4.27 -19.93 10.27
CA PRO A 62 3.34 -19.97 9.13
C PRO A 62 1.84 -19.80 9.45
N GLU A 63 1.44 -20.02 10.71
CA GLU A 63 0.08 -19.78 11.21
C GLU A 63 -0.16 -18.32 11.63
N ASN A 64 0.91 -17.53 11.68
CA ASN A 64 0.89 -16.12 12.02
C ASN A 64 1.03 -15.26 10.77
N VAL A 65 0.71 -13.99 10.96
CA VAL A 65 0.94 -12.94 9.99
C VAL A 65 1.62 -11.75 10.65
N ILE A 66 2.40 -11.04 9.86
CA ILE A 66 3.05 -9.80 10.27
C ILE A 66 2.06 -8.65 10.08
N THR A 67 1.81 -7.89 11.15
CA THR A 67 0.93 -6.73 11.08
C THR A 67 1.72 -5.48 10.68
N LEU A 68 1.25 -4.76 9.66
CA LEU A 68 1.96 -3.62 9.05
C LEU A 68 2.53 -2.61 10.07
N TYR A 69 1.66 -1.99 10.89
CA TYR A 69 2.06 -0.87 11.77
C TYR A 69 2.90 -1.25 12.98
N THR A 70 2.77 -2.47 13.52
CA THR A 70 3.55 -2.87 14.71
C THR A 70 4.69 -3.83 14.38
N GLY A 71 4.71 -4.42 13.18
CA GLY A 71 5.62 -5.50 12.81
C GLY A 71 5.43 -6.79 13.60
N ALA A 72 4.37 -6.88 14.44
CA ALA A 72 4.17 -8.02 15.30
C ALA A 72 3.69 -9.25 14.50
N SER A 73 4.28 -10.40 14.84
CA SER A 73 3.77 -11.70 14.45
C SER A 73 2.55 -12.05 15.31
N MET A 74 1.37 -12.08 14.71
CA MET A 74 0.12 -12.41 15.40
C MET A 74 -0.56 -13.63 14.76
N PRO A 75 -1.28 -14.46 15.55
CA PRO A 75 -2.07 -15.55 14.99
C PRO A 75 -2.99 -15.08 13.86
N GLY A 76 -2.91 -15.76 12.71
CA GLY A 76 -3.69 -15.44 11.52
C GLY A 76 -5.20 -15.50 11.81
N ALA A 77 -5.62 -16.41 12.69
CA ALA A 77 -7.01 -16.59 13.12
C ALA A 77 -7.54 -15.44 14.02
N GLN A 78 -6.68 -14.60 14.59
CA GLN A 78 -7.08 -13.50 15.49
C GLN A 78 -7.43 -12.23 14.70
N HIS A 79 -8.47 -12.32 13.88
CA HIS A 79 -8.95 -11.26 13.01
C HIS A 79 -10.43 -10.91 13.25
N GLY A 80 -10.82 -9.64 13.07
CA GLY A 80 -12.21 -9.21 13.21
C GLY A 80 -12.34 -7.77 13.73
N SER A 81 -13.50 -7.46 14.31
CA SER A 81 -13.86 -6.12 14.79
C SER A 81 -13.68 -5.94 16.30
N ALA A 82 -13.36 -7.00 17.05
CA ALA A 82 -13.13 -6.88 18.49
C ALA A 82 -11.83 -6.11 18.77
N ARG A 83 -11.77 -5.39 19.90
CA ARG A 83 -10.56 -4.62 20.31
C ARG A 83 -9.30 -5.47 20.46
N THR A 84 -9.45 -6.76 20.68
CA THR A 84 -8.37 -7.74 20.81
C THR A 84 -7.96 -8.38 19.47
N GLN A 85 -8.66 -8.06 18.38
CA GLN A 85 -8.42 -8.62 17.06
C GLN A 85 -7.76 -7.60 16.15
N ARG A 86 -6.95 -8.08 15.21
CA ARG A 86 -6.36 -7.22 14.18
C ARG A 86 -7.45 -6.71 13.24
N ASN A 87 -7.43 -5.40 12.96
CA ASN A 87 -8.26 -4.77 11.94
C ASN A 87 -7.50 -4.63 10.61
N ARG A 88 -8.19 -4.16 9.56
CA ARG A 88 -7.57 -3.96 8.25
C ARG A 88 -6.60 -2.77 8.28
N ALA A 89 -5.34 -3.04 7.93
CA ALA A 89 -4.18 -2.15 8.04
C ALA A 89 -4.24 -0.80 7.29
N TYR A 90 -5.34 -0.45 6.61
CA TYR A 90 -5.50 0.87 5.97
C TYR A 90 -6.56 1.74 6.67
N VAL A 91 -7.66 1.11 7.10
CA VAL A 91 -8.81 1.80 7.69
C VAL A 91 -8.48 2.38 9.06
N TRP A 92 -7.56 1.75 9.79
CA TRP A 92 -7.22 2.16 11.13
C TRP A 92 -6.33 3.42 11.18
N ALA A 93 -5.24 3.51 10.41
CA ALA A 93 -4.40 4.70 10.44
C ALA A 93 -5.13 5.95 9.93
N LYS A 94 -5.88 5.84 8.82
CA LYS A 94 -6.69 6.95 8.30
C LYS A 94 -7.79 7.41 9.28
N SER A 95 -8.28 6.55 10.17
CA SER A 95 -9.23 7.01 11.21
C SER A 95 -8.56 7.81 12.35
N HIS A 96 -7.22 7.82 12.41
CA HIS A 96 -6.44 8.52 13.44
C HIS A 96 -5.79 9.81 12.92
N GLY A 97 -5.68 10.02 11.61
CA GLY A 97 -5.18 11.25 11.01
C GLY A 97 -4.85 11.08 9.52
N ASP A 98 -4.42 12.17 8.89
CA ASP A 98 -3.74 12.14 7.60
C ASP A 98 -2.34 11.55 7.75
N PHE A 99 -1.78 11.01 6.67
CA PHE A 99 -0.41 10.51 6.68
C PHE A 99 0.57 11.68 6.54
N ASP A 100 1.25 12.01 7.63
CA ASP A 100 2.24 13.08 7.75
C ASP A 100 3.27 12.75 8.85
N ASP A 101 4.38 13.48 8.87
CA ASP A 101 5.41 13.40 9.91
C ASP A 101 4.96 14.10 11.20
N GLY A 102 5.32 13.54 12.35
CA GLY A 102 5.27 14.20 13.63
C GLY A 102 4.33 13.56 14.65
N GLY A 103 4.10 14.32 15.72
CA GLY A 103 3.30 13.90 16.85
C GLY A 103 4.05 13.12 17.92
N THR A 104 3.28 12.47 18.79
CA THR A 104 3.80 11.77 19.97
C THR A 104 3.74 10.25 19.78
N PRO A 105 4.66 9.47 20.38
CA PRO A 105 4.62 8.02 20.27
C PRO A 105 3.25 7.45 20.65
N SER A 106 2.66 6.63 19.76
CA SER A 106 1.39 5.96 20.00
C SER A 106 1.57 4.81 21.00
N PRO A 107 0.92 4.86 22.19
CA PRO A 107 1.04 3.77 23.17
C PRO A 107 0.47 2.44 22.65
N ALA A 108 -0.49 2.51 21.73
CA ALA A 108 -1.14 1.34 21.15
C ALA A 108 -0.32 0.71 19.99
N ALA A 109 0.64 1.45 19.42
CA ALA A 109 1.47 1.00 18.32
C ALA A 109 2.88 1.59 18.44
N PRO A 110 3.75 1.02 19.30
CA PRO A 110 5.11 1.52 19.51
C PRO A 110 5.88 1.72 18.19
N GLY A 111 6.62 2.82 18.10
CA GLY A 111 7.36 3.22 16.90
C GLY A 111 6.55 4.02 15.88
N ASN A 112 5.23 4.12 16.04
CA ASN A 112 4.39 5.04 15.26
C ASN A 112 4.13 6.31 16.09
N HIS A 113 3.92 7.43 15.43
CA HIS A 113 3.57 8.70 16.06
C HIS A 113 2.20 9.18 15.60
N THR A 114 1.51 9.91 16.47
CA THR A 114 0.20 10.48 16.17
C THR A 114 -0.01 11.76 16.97
N ASP A 115 -0.75 12.69 16.40
CA ASP A 115 -1.26 13.88 17.07
C ASP A 115 -2.74 14.13 16.71
N ALA A 116 -3.16 15.40 16.68
CA ALA A 116 -4.55 15.74 16.45
C ALA A 116 -5.02 15.40 15.03
N ASP A 117 -4.14 15.47 14.04
CA ASP A 117 -4.48 15.34 12.62
C ASP A 117 -3.50 14.50 11.81
N SER A 118 -2.41 13.98 12.40
CA SER A 118 -1.44 13.13 11.72
C SER A 118 -1.31 11.71 12.29
N TRP A 119 -0.93 10.80 11.39
CA TRP A 119 -0.40 9.47 11.69
C TRP A 119 0.91 9.23 10.94
N GLU A 120 2.01 9.13 11.68
CA GLU A 120 3.33 8.77 11.18
C GLU A 120 3.60 7.29 11.49
N PRO A 121 3.74 6.42 10.47
CA PRO A 121 4.04 5.02 10.71
C PRO A 121 5.50 4.82 11.16
N ARG A 122 5.79 3.63 11.71
CA ARG A 122 7.19 3.23 12.02
C ARG A 122 8.09 3.32 10.79
N ASP A 123 9.35 3.68 10.99
CA ASP A 123 10.32 3.89 9.90
C ASP A 123 10.38 2.72 8.91
N ALA A 124 10.32 1.49 9.41
CA ALA A 124 10.43 0.28 8.61
C ALA A 124 9.17 -0.10 7.80
N VAL A 125 8.13 0.76 7.73
CA VAL A 125 7.01 0.63 6.77
C VAL A 125 6.57 1.98 6.20
N LYS A 126 7.38 3.03 6.34
CA LYS A 126 7.04 4.35 5.81
C LYS A 126 6.86 4.27 4.29
N GLY A 127 7.73 3.53 3.61
CA GLY A 127 7.68 3.30 2.17
C GLY A 127 6.47 2.47 1.76
N ASP A 128 6.19 1.39 2.48
CA ASP A 128 5.04 0.50 2.22
C ASP A 128 3.71 1.26 2.28
N VAL A 129 3.59 2.11 3.31
CA VAL A 129 2.43 2.99 3.48
C VAL A 129 2.39 3.98 2.32
N ALA A 130 3.49 4.67 2.01
CA ALA A 130 3.54 5.64 0.92
C ALA A 130 3.10 5.05 -0.42
N ARG A 131 3.65 3.89 -0.82
CA ARG A 131 3.29 3.20 -2.06
C ARG A 131 1.83 2.72 -2.06
N THR A 132 1.28 2.37 -0.89
CA THR A 132 -0.15 2.06 -0.76
C THR A 132 -1.00 3.30 -1.01
N ILE A 133 -0.63 4.46 -0.48
CA ILE A 133 -1.37 5.72 -0.69
C ILE A 133 -1.29 6.16 -2.15
N PHE A 134 -0.10 6.14 -2.76
CA PHE A 134 0.05 6.46 -4.19
C PHE A 134 -0.78 5.51 -5.08
N TYR A 135 -0.81 4.22 -4.77
CA TYR A 135 -1.68 3.26 -5.45
C TYR A 135 -3.15 3.66 -5.35
N MET A 136 -3.64 4.04 -4.17
CA MET A 136 -5.03 4.45 -3.99
C MET A 136 -5.37 5.70 -4.82
N ALA A 137 -4.46 6.69 -4.88
CA ALA A 137 -4.63 7.91 -5.67
C ALA A 137 -4.64 7.66 -7.20
N VAL A 138 -3.95 6.61 -7.68
CA VAL A 138 -3.99 6.22 -9.10
C VAL A 138 -5.16 5.30 -9.39
N ARG A 139 -5.48 4.35 -8.50
CA ARG A 139 -6.59 3.42 -8.69
C ARG A 139 -7.93 4.13 -8.68
N TYR A 140 -8.06 5.17 -7.86
CA TYR A 140 -9.28 5.93 -7.68
C TYR A 140 -9.03 7.38 -8.07
N GLU A 141 -8.92 7.69 -9.37
CA GLU A 141 -8.70 9.05 -9.89
C GLU A 141 -10.00 9.72 -10.40
N GLY A 142 -11.16 9.19 -9.96
CA GLY A 142 -12.47 9.62 -10.44
C GLY A 142 -12.79 9.18 -11.87
N GLY A 143 -13.95 9.59 -12.37
CA GLY A 143 -14.37 9.36 -13.76
C GLY A 143 -14.94 7.96 -14.07
N ASP A 144 -14.71 6.95 -13.24
CA ASP A 144 -15.27 5.60 -13.36
C ASP A 144 -16.46 5.33 -12.40
N GLY A 145 -16.98 6.39 -11.76
CA GLY A 145 -18.00 6.31 -10.72
C GLY A 145 -17.45 5.99 -9.32
N GLY A 146 -16.14 5.78 -9.20
CA GLY A 146 -15.41 5.72 -7.92
C GLY A 146 -15.07 7.10 -7.36
N PRO A 147 -14.51 7.14 -6.13
CA PRO A 147 -13.99 8.37 -5.56
C PRO A 147 -12.81 8.89 -6.39
N ASP A 148 -12.60 10.20 -6.33
CA ASP A 148 -11.42 10.87 -6.87
C ASP A 148 -10.46 11.12 -5.72
N LEU A 149 -9.55 10.20 -5.44
CA LEU A 149 -8.62 10.28 -4.32
C LEU A 149 -7.34 10.99 -4.74
N GLU A 150 -6.93 11.96 -3.92
CA GLU A 150 -5.79 12.83 -4.22
C GLU A 150 -4.79 12.88 -3.07
N VAL A 151 -3.53 13.09 -3.43
CA VAL A 151 -2.44 13.41 -2.50
C VAL A 151 -2.00 14.83 -2.78
N ASP A 152 -2.04 15.68 -1.76
CA ASP A 152 -1.58 17.07 -1.81
C ASP A 152 -0.93 17.44 -0.47
N ASP A 153 -0.34 18.63 -0.36
CA ASP A 153 0.23 19.11 0.91
C ASP A 153 -0.80 19.91 1.75
N ALA A 154 -2.07 19.93 1.36
CA ALA A 154 -3.09 20.63 2.11
C ALA A 154 -3.48 19.77 3.33
N THR A 155 -3.32 20.33 4.53
CA THR A 155 -3.80 19.71 5.76
C THR A 155 -5.32 19.75 5.78
N SER A 156 -6.01 18.60 5.76
CA SER A 156 -7.41 18.59 6.17
C SER A 156 -7.91 17.23 6.66
N ARG A 157 -8.38 17.23 7.91
CA ARG A 157 -9.18 16.16 8.53
C ARG A 157 -10.56 15.96 7.89
N ASP A 158 -10.83 16.57 6.74
CA ASP A 158 -12.11 16.47 6.08
C ASP A 158 -12.27 15.10 5.41
N LYS A 159 -13.52 14.66 5.22
CA LYS A 159 -13.81 13.41 4.49
C LYS A 159 -13.64 13.58 2.98
N GLY A 160 -12.79 14.52 2.58
CA GLY A 160 -12.54 14.89 1.20
C GLY A 160 -11.75 13.83 0.45
N PRO A 161 -11.42 14.12 -0.81
CA PRO A 161 -10.63 13.24 -1.66
C PRO A 161 -9.20 13.01 -1.14
N ARG A 162 -8.72 13.85 -0.22
CA ARG A 162 -7.35 13.86 0.27
C ARG A 162 -7.04 12.63 1.13
N ILE A 163 -5.92 12.00 0.83
CA ILE A 163 -5.54 10.74 1.48
C ILE A 163 -4.13 10.71 2.08
N GLY A 164 -3.36 11.80 2.00
CA GLY A 164 -2.09 11.95 2.72
C GLY A 164 -1.23 13.08 2.17
N ARG A 165 -0.26 13.54 2.98
CA ARG A 165 0.58 14.71 2.67
C ARG A 165 1.63 14.36 1.63
N LEU A 166 1.52 14.91 0.43
CA LEU A 166 2.36 14.53 -0.71
C LEU A 166 3.86 14.59 -0.38
N SER A 167 4.32 15.69 0.23
CA SER A 167 5.72 15.85 0.56
C SER A 167 6.24 14.77 1.52
N ALA A 168 5.43 14.36 2.51
CA ALA A 168 5.79 13.29 3.44
C ALA A 168 5.87 11.94 2.72
N LEU A 169 4.86 11.61 1.92
CA LEU A 169 4.80 10.35 1.17
C LEU A 169 5.96 10.20 0.17
N LEU A 170 6.37 11.28 -0.50
CA LEU A 170 7.55 11.29 -1.37
C LEU A 170 8.83 10.96 -0.58
N ARG A 171 9.04 11.62 0.57
CA ARG A 171 10.21 11.35 1.44
C ARG A 171 10.21 9.91 1.94
N TRP A 172 9.05 9.42 2.37
CA TRP A 172 8.90 8.06 2.89
C TRP A 172 9.17 7.00 1.82
N ASN A 173 8.64 7.18 0.61
CA ASN A 173 8.92 6.27 -0.50
C ASN A 173 10.41 6.22 -0.87
N ALA A 174 11.09 7.37 -0.88
CA ALA A 174 12.52 7.45 -1.19
C ALA A 174 13.41 6.88 -0.08
N GLY A 175 13.01 7.06 1.19
CA GLY A 175 13.76 6.62 2.36
C GLY A 175 13.62 5.13 2.69
N ASP A 176 12.55 4.49 2.24
CA ASP A 176 12.22 3.09 2.54
C ASP A 176 11.82 2.33 1.24
N PRO A 177 12.80 1.84 0.46
CA PRO A 177 12.55 1.12 -0.79
C PRO A 177 11.81 -0.21 -0.57
N PRO A 178 11.12 -0.75 -1.59
CA PRO A 178 10.43 -2.03 -1.46
C PRO A 178 11.34 -3.14 -0.94
N ASP A 179 10.88 -3.87 0.06
CA ASP A 179 11.61 -5.02 0.61
C ASP A 179 11.09 -6.35 0.03
N HIS A 180 11.64 -7.47 0.51
CA HIS A 180 11.19 -8.79 0.04
C HIS A 180 9.77 -9.12 0.49
N PHE A 181 9.37 -8.69 1.68
CA PHE A 181 8.05 -8.98 2.24
C PHE A 181 6.96 -8.25 1.43
N GLU A 182 7.16 -6.97 1.15
CA GLU A 182 6.26 -6.15 0.34
C GLU A 182 6.14 -6.68 -1.11
N ARG A 183 7.27 -7.03 -1.75
CA ARG A 183 7.23 -7.64 -3.09
C ARG A 183 6.50 -8.98 -3.12
N ASN A 184 6.72 -9.84 -2.12
CA ASN A 184 5.99 -11.11 -1.99
C ASN A 184 4.49 -10.86 -1.82
N ARG A 185 4.12 -9.88 -0.99
CA ARG A 185 2.72 -9.49 -0.80
C ARG A 185 2.07 -9.05 -2.12
N ASN A 186 2.75 -8.21 -2.90
CA ASN A 186 2.28 -7.78 -4.23
C ASN A 186 2.08 -8.98 -5.18
N GLU A 187 3.03 -9.91 -5.20
CA GLU A 187 2.97 -11.10 -6.06
C GLU A 187 1.86 -12.07 -5.66
N VAL A 188 1.66 -12.32 -4.37
CA VAL A 188 0.56 -13.19 -3.89
C VAL A 188 -0.79 -12.60 -4.27
N ILE A 189 -0.99 -11.30 -4.01
CA ILE A 189 -2.23 -10.60 -4.34
C ILE A 189 -2.50 -10.67 -5.85
N PHE A 190 -1.48 -10.45 -6.67
CA PHE A 190 -1.58 -10.52 -8.13
C PHE A 190 -1.88 -11.92 -8.63
N SER A 191 -1.04 -12.90 -8.29
CA SER A 191 -1.09 -14.23 -8.92
C SER A 191 -2.30 -15.06 -8.47
N ARG A 192 -2.86 -14.80 -7.28
CA ARG A 192 -3.85 -15.68 -6.65
C ARG A 192 -5.20 -15.04 -6.32
N TYR A 193 -5.27 -13.71 -6.19
CA TYR A 193 -6.43 -13.07 -5.55
C TYR A 193 -7.10 -12.00 -6.39
N GLN A 194 -6.41 -10.89 -6.68
CA GLN A 194 -7.01 -9.71 -7.31
C GLN A 194 -6.59 -9.51 -8.76
N HIS A 195 -5.48 -10.12 -9.19
CA HIS A 195 -4.93 -10.01 -10.55
C HIS A 195 -4.59 -8.57 -10.98
N ASN A 196 -4.50 -7.65 -10.03
CA ASN A 196 -3.86 -6.37 -10.21
C ASN A 196 -2.64 -6.22 -9.30
N ARG A 197 -1.74 -5.31 -9.69
CA ARG A 197 -0.46 -5.04 -9.00
C ARG A 197 -0.41 -3.61 -8.51
N ASN A 198 0.26 -3.38 -7.39
CA ASN A 198 0.69 -2.04 -7.04
C ASN A 198 1.93 -1.68 -7.89
N PRO A 199 1.81 -0.75 -8.85
CA PRO A 199 2.92 -0.39 -9.74
C PRO A 199 4.08 0.25 -9.01
N PHE A 200 3.84 0.87 -7.85
CA PHE A 200 4.88 1.54 -7.09
C PHE A 200 5.74 0.56 -6.27
N ILE A 201 5.30 -0.68 -6.08
CA ILE A 201 6.12 -1.75 -5.49
C ILE A 201 7.05 -2.35 -6.55
N ASP A 202 6.55 -2.51 -7.78
CA ASP A 202 7.34 -3.04 -8.90
C ASP A 202 8.29 -1.99 -9.50
N HIS A 203 7.84 -0.72 -9.55
CA HIS A 203 8.51 0.44 -10.13
C HIS A 203 8.41 1.64 -9.17
N PRO A 204 9.16 1.66 -8.05
CA PRO A 204 9.11 2.75 -7.08
C PRO A 204 9.52 4.11 -7.67
N GLU A 205 10.31 4.13 -8.74
CA GLU A 205 10.69 5.33 -9.48
C GLU A 205 9.50 6.03 -10.17
N TRP A 206 8.40 5.31 -10.41
CA TRP A 206 7.20 5.92 -11.01
C TRP A 206 6.45 6.85 -10.05
N VAL A 207 6.72 6.76 -8.74
CA VAL A 207 6.23 7.75 -7.78
C VAL A 207 6.74 9.14 -8.17
N ASP A 208 8.05 9.30 -8.32
CA ASP A 208 8.66 10.58 -8.69
C ASP A 208 8.26 10.99 -10.12
N ALA A 209 8.17 10.03 -11.05
CA ALA A 209 7.76 10.31 -12.42
C ALA A 209 6.33 10.88 -12.54
N ILE A 210 5.44 10.56 -11.59
CA ILE A 210 4.05 11.04 -11.57
C ILE A 210 3.89 12.25 -10.67
N PHE A 211 4.43 12.18 -9.45
CA PHE A 211 4.13 13.10 -8.36
C PHE A 211 5.30 14.05 -8.03
N GLY A 212 6.53 13.73 -8.44
CA GLY A 212 7.72 14.52 -8.13
C GLY A 212 7.86 15.83 -8.93
N THR A 213 7.10 15.98 -10.02
CA THR A 213 7.08 17.20 -10.87
C THR A 213 5.78 17.99 -10.75
N ALA A 214 4.88 17.61 -9.85
CA ALA A 214 3.62 18.31 -9.64
C ALA A 214 3.91 19.69 -9.03
N GLN A 215 4.02 20.71 -9.90
CA GLN A 215 3.80 22.10 -9.49
C GLN A 215 2.29 22.29 -9.40
N TRP A 216 1.76 22.32 -8.18
CA TRP A 216 0.42 22.82 -7.88
C TRP A 216 0.48 24.31 -7.58
#